data_AF-A0A526UPY2-F1
#
_entry.id   AF-A0A526UPY2-F1
#
_cell.length_a   1.000
_cell.length_b   1.000
_cell.length_c   1.000
_cell.angle_alpha   90.00
_cell.angle_beta   90.00
_cell.angle_gamma   90.00
#
_symmetry.space_group_name_H-M   'P 1'
#
loop_
_entity.id
_entity.type
_entity.pdbx_description
1 polymer ?
#
loop_
_entity_poly.entity_id
_entity_poly.type
_entity_poly.pdbx_seq_one_letter_code
_entity_poly.pdbx_strand_id
1 'polypeptide(L)'
;ALHFYEARGLIRSHRTSGNQRRYGRDVLRRVAIIKVAQEVGISLAEIGEALASLPEGRTPTRDDWNVLSTAWRDGLDHKIAQLK
;
A
#
# COMPACT_ATOMS: atom_id res chain seq x y z
N ALA A 1 -3.58 -9.65 -9.99
CA ALA A 1 -2.95 -8.61 -9.16
C ALA A 1 -2.61 -9.07 -7.74
N LEU A 2 -3.49 -9.75 -7.00
CA LEU A 2 -3.23 -10.13 -5.59
C LEU A 2 -1.93 -10.91 -5.37
N HIS A 3 -1.69 -11.98 -6.16
CA HIS A 3 -0.44 -12.74 -6.05
C HIS A 3 0.82 -11.88 -6.25
N PHE A 4 0.75 -10.83 -7.07
CA PHE A 4 1.88 -9.94 -7.32
C PHE A 4 2.17 -9.05 -6.10
N TYR A 5 1.13 -8.45 -5.51
CA TYR A 5 1.30 -7.69 -4.26
C TYR A 5 1.75 -8.58 -3.10
N GLU A 6 1.25 -9.81 -3.03
CA GLU A 6 1.68 -10.80 -2.04
C GLU A 6 3.16 -11.18 -2.23
N ALA A 7 3.59 -11.43 -3.47
CA ALA A 7 4.99 -11.71 -3.78
C ALA A 7 5.92 -10.53 -3.46
N ARG A 8 5.41 -9.30 -3.49
CA ARG A 8 6.11 -8.08 -3.08
C ARG A 8 6.01 -7.79 -1.57
N GLY A 9 5.41 -8.69 -0.79
CA GLY A 9 5.25 -8.52 0.67
C GLY A 9 4.23 -7.45 1.07
N LEU A 10 3.49 -6.89 0.11
CA LEU A 10 2.55 -5.81 0.35
C LEU A 10 1.21 -6.28 0.92
N ILE A 11 0.84 -7.54 0.73
CA ILE A 11 -0.34 -8.16 1.36
C ILE A 11 0.00 -9.58 1.81
N ARG A 12 -0.82 -10.15 2.68
CA ARG A 12 -0.65 -11.52 3.19
C ARG A 12 -1.91 -12.34 2.94
N SER A 13 -1.73 -13.62 2.60
CA SER A 13 -2.81 -14.61 2.62
C SER A 13 -2.61 -15.58 3.79
N HIS A 14 -3.65 -16.30 4.15
CA HIS A 14 -3.56 -17.55 4.90
C HIS A 14 -3.91 -18.72 3.99
N ARG A 15 -3.36 -19.90 4.26
CA ARG A 15 -3.68 -21.11 3.50
C ARG A 15 -4.70 -21.96 4.24
N THR A 16 -5.62 -22.55 3.49
CA THR A 16 -6.50 -23.60 4.03
C THR A 16 -5.78 -24.96 4.07
N SER A 17 -6.38 -25.94 4.74
CA SER A 17 -5.92 -27.34 4.73
C SER A 17 -5.81 -27.92 3.31
N GLY A 18 -6.67 -27.48 2.39
CA GLY A 18 -6.62 -27.81 0.97
C GLY A 18 -5.64 -26.97 0.14
N ASN A 19 -4.69 -26.28 0.78
CA ASN A 19 -3.67 -25.44 0.13
C ASN A 19 -4.21 -24.24 -0.67
N GLN A 20 -5.45 -23.81 -0.42
CA GLN A 20 -6.03 -22.64 -1.08
C GLN A 20 -5.62 -21.36 -0.37
N ARG A 21 -5.27 -20.31 -1.11
CA ARG A 21 -5.01 -18.97 -0.54
C ARG A 21 -6.33 -18.26 -0.22
N ARG A 22 -6.41 -17.70 0.98
CA ARG A 22 -7.53 -16.88 1.46
C ARG A 22 -7.01 -15.54 1.96
N TYR A 23 -7.71 -14.48 1.59
CA TYR A 23 -7.36 -13.11 1.95
C TYR A 23 -8.41 -12.59 2.92
N GLY A 24 -7.95 -11.98 4.01
CA GLY A 24 -8.83 -11.35 4.99
C GLY A 24 -9.48 -10.08 4.44
N ARG A 25 -10.50 -9.58 5.14
CA ARG A 25 -11.20 -8.34 4.76
C ARG A 25 -10.26 -7.12 4.78
N ASP A 26 -9.26 -7.15 5.63
CA ASP A 26 -8.21 -6.14 5.78
C ASP A 26 -7.42 -5.92 4.47
N VAL A 27 -7.22 -7.00 3.70
CA VAL A 27 -6.55 -6.95 2.39
C VAL A 27 -7.29 -6.05 1.40
N LEU A 28 -8.61 -5.95 1.45
CA LEU A 28 -9.38 -5.07 0.55
C LEU A 28 -8.97 -3.61 0.71
N ARG A 29 -8.87 -3.13 1.95
CA ARG A 29 -8.46 -1.76 2.25
C ARG A 29 -7.01 -1.52 1.86
N ARG A 30 -6.14 -2.49 2.13
CA ARG A 30 -4.73 -2.41 1.75
C ARG A 30 -4.54 -2.35 0.23
N VAL A 31 -5.26 -3.16 -0.53
CA VAL A 31 -5.24 -3.13 -2.00
C VAL A 31 -5.81 -1.82 -2.55
N ALA A 32 -6.88 -1.28 -1.96
CA ALA A 32 -7.42 0.03 -2.36
C ALA A 32 -6.38 1.15 -2.21
N ILE A 33 -5.67 1.17 -1.08
CA ILE A 33 -4.58 2.13 -0.80
C ILE A 33 -3.45 1.98 -1.82
N ILE A 34 -3.00 0.75 -2.08
CA ILE A 34 -1.95 0.47 -3.08
C ILE A 34 -2.39 1.00 -4.46
N LYS A 35 -3.62 0.75 -4.87
CA LYS A 35 -4.12 1.18 -6.18
C LYS A 35 -4.14 2.71 -6.32
N VAL A 36 -4.71 3.42 -5.34
CA VAL A 36 -4.78 4.89 -5.39
C VAL A 36 -3.37 5.50 -5.40
N ALA A 37 -2.44 4.95 -4.61
CA ALA A 37 -1.05 5.41 -4.61
C ALA A 37 -0.36 5.19 -5.98
N GLN A 38 -0.60 4.05 -6.63
CA GLN A 38 -0.07 3.79 -7.97
C GLN A 38 -0.66 4.73 -9.03
N GLU A 39 -1.96 5.07 -8.94
CA GLU A 39 -2.64 5.99 -9.87
C GLU A 39 -2.03 7.40 -9.85
N VAL A 40 -1.51 7.83 -8.69
CA VAL A 40 -0.82 9.12 -8.55
C VAL A 40 0.70 9.02 -8.77
N GLY A 41 1.20 7.88 -9.26
CA GLY A 41 2.59 7.72 -9.68
C GLY A 41 3.57 7.29 -8.59
N ILE A 42 3.09 6.86 -7.42
CA ILE A 42 3.95 6.35 -6.34
C ILE A 42 4.39 4.92 -6.66
N SER A 43 5.69 4.64 -6.51
CA SER A 43 6.23 3.31 -6.76
C SER A 43 5.82 2.31 -5.68
N LEU A 44 5.83 1.02 -6.03
CA LEU A 44 5.52 -0.04 -5.05
C LEU A 44 6.53 -0.11 -3.91
N ALA A 45 7.76 0.35 -4.12
CA ALA A 45 8.78 0.45 -3.08
C ALA A 45 8.41 1.52 -2.05
N GLU A 46 8.12 2.75 -2.50
CA GLU A 46 7.66 3.85 -1.66
C GLU A 46 6.36 3.49 -0.92
N ILE A 47 5.43 2.79 -1.58
CA ILE A 47 4.20 2.28 -0.94
C ILE A 47 4.54 1.26 0.17
N GLY A 48 5.48 0.35 -0.10
CA GLY A 48 5.92 -0.65 0.87
C GLY A 48 6.53 -0.01 2.12
N GLU A 49 7.42 0.98 1.94
CA GLU A 49 8.03 1.74 3.03
C GLU A 49 6.99 2.50 3.86
N ALA A 50 6.07 3.20 3.19
CA ALA A 50 4.95 3.90 3.82
C ALA A 50 4.04 2.97 4.64
N LEU A 51 3.79 1.75 4.15
CA LEU A 51 2.99 0.77 4.88
C LEU A 51 3.76 0.11 6.03
N ALA A 52 5.10 0.03 5.93
CA ALA A 52 5.97 -0.54 6.96
C ALA A 52 6.18 0.42 8.13
N SER A 53 6.03 1.74 7.93
CA SER A 53 6.09 2.73 9.00
C SER A 53 4.87 2.71 9.93
N LEU A 54 3.81 1.99 9.56
CA LEU A 54 2.61 1.87 10.38
C LEU A 54 2.80 0.87 11.53
N PRO A 55 2.27 1.17 12.74
CA PRO A 55 2.40 0.29 13.88
C PRO A 55 1.91 -1.13 13.59
N GLU A 56 2.71 -2.13 14.00
CA GLU A 56 2.37 -3.56 13.93
C GLU A 56 2.09 -4.11 12.52
N GLY A 57 2.45 -3.38 11.47
CA GLY A 57 2.15 -3.78 10.09
C GLY A 57 0.64 -3.92 9.83
N ARG A 58 -0.17 -3.18 10.61
CA ARG A 58 -1.63 -3.21 10.51
C ARG A 58 -2.11 -2.66 9.17
N THR A 59 -3.38 -2.89 8.87
CA THR A 59 -4.03 -2.23 7.74
C THR A 59 -4.25 -0.75 8.07
N PRO A 60 -3.89 0.19 7.17
CA PRO A 60 -3.96 1.62 7.48
C PRO A 60 -5.40 2.03 7.81
N THR A 61 -5.59 2.85 8.84
CA THR A 61 -6.88 3.48 9.17
C THR A 61 -7.13 4.68 8.26
N ARG A 62 -8.17 5.47 8.56
CA ARG A 62 -8.42 6.71 7.84
C ARG A 62 -7.37 7.77 8.19
N ASP A 63 -6.96 7.82 9.44
CA ASP A 63 -5.98 8.80 9.91
C ASP A 63 -4.60 8.51 9.34
N ASP A 64 -4.19 7.23 9.31
CA ASP A 64 -2.96 6.83 8.63
C ASP A 64 -2.98 7.24 7.15
N TRP A 65 -4.11 7.03 6.47
CA TRP A 65 -4.25 7.42 5.07
C TRP A 65 -4.08 8.93 4.87
N ASN A 66 -4.61 9.76 5.77
CA ASN A 66 -4.43 11.21 5.69
C ASN A 66 -2.94 11.58 5.78
N VAL A 67 -2.19 10.94 6.69
CA VAL A 67 -0.75 11.17 6.84
C VAL A 67 0.02 10.71 5.60
N LEU A 68 -0.21 9.47 5.15
CA LEU A 68 0.49 8.91 3.99
C LEU A 68 0.21 9.69 2.71
N SER A 69 -1.06 10.05 2.47
CA SER A 69 -1.45 10.80 1.27
C SER A 69 -0.91 12.23 1.24
N THR A 70 -0.73 12.86 2.41
CA THR A 70 -0.07 14.18 2.50
C THR A 70 1.40 14.06 2.11
N ALA A 71 2.13 13.10 2.67
CA ALA A 71 3.53 12.89 2.33
C ALA A 71 3.75 12.60 0.83
N TRP A 72 2.87 11.81 0.22
CA TRP A 72 2.93 11.54 -1.22
C TRP A 72 2.61 12.77 -2.07
N ARG A 73 1.62 13.59 -1.67
CA ARG A 73 1.33 14.85 -2.36
C ARG A 73 2.54 15.78 -2.33
N ASP A 74 3.16 15.97 -1.17
CA ASP A 74 4.33 16.84 -1.02
C ASP A 74 5.51 16.33 -1.88
N GLY A 75 5.71 15.01 -1.92
CA GLY A 75 6.72 14.40 -2.78
C GLY A 75 6.44 14.57 -4.28
N LEU A 76 5.17 14.51 -4.70
CA LEU A 76 4.76 14.78 -6.08
C LEU A 76 4.95 16.25 -6.44
N ASP A 77 4.53 17.17 -5.58
CA ASP A 77 4.70 18.61 -5.78
C ASP A 77 6.19 18.98 -5.91
N HIS A 78 7.06 18.34 -5.12
CA HIS A 78 8.50 18.50 -5.24
C HIS A 78 9.04 18.03 -6.60
N LYS A 79 8.62 16.84 -7.06
CA LYS A 79 9.01 16.30 -8.39
C LYS A 79 8.52 17.22 -9.52
N ILE A 80 7.31 17.77 -9.41
CA ILE A 80 6.77 18.74 -10.37
C ILE A 80 7.60 20.03 -10.40
N ALA A 81 8.02 20.53 -9.22
CA ALA A 81 8.83 21.74 -9.12
C ALA A 81 10.22 21.57 -9.76
N GLN A 82 10.81 20.38 -9.72
CA GLN A 82 12.12 20.09 -10.33
C GLN A 82 12.11 19.96 -11.86
N LEU A 83 10.93 19.83 -12.47
CA LEU A 83 10.76 19.72 -13.92
C LEU A 83 10.44 21.07 -14.60
N LYS A 84 10.34 22.15 -13.81
CA LYS A 84 10.18 23.53 -14.31
C LYS A 84 11.53 24.22 -14.46
#